data_AF-A0A970T8F3-F1
#
_entry.id   AF-A0A970T8F3-F1
#
_cell.length_a   1.000
_cell.length_b   1.000
_cell.length_c   1.000
_cell.angle_alpha   90.00
_cell.angle_beta   90.00
_cell.angle_gamma   90.00
#
_symmetry.space_group_name_H-M   'P 1'
#
loop_
_entity.id
_entity.type
_entity.pdbx_description
1 polymer ?
#
loop_
_entity_poly.entity_id
_entity_poly.type
_entity_poly.pdbx_seq_one_letter_code
_entity_poly.pdbx_strand_id
1 'polypeptide(L)'
;MNKQYFKDLERQYKNELLLNVIPFWQKHSKDSDYGGYFTCLGRYGNVFDTDKFIWLQARQAWMFSTLFNKVEKKDEWLAMAMHGA
;
A
#
# COMPACT_ATOMS: atom_id res chain seq x y z
N MET A 1 -13.98 30.08 1.90
CA MET A 1 -13.04 29.01 1.48
C MET A 1 -13.57 28.38 0.19
N ASN A 2 -12.76 28.27 -0.88
CA ASN A 2 -13.22 27.93 -2.23
C ASN A 2 -13.56 26.43 -2.36
N LYS A 3 -14.83 26.09 -2.67
CA LYS A 3 -15.32 24.70 -2.84
C LYS A 3 -14.60 23.96 -3.96
N GLN A 4 -14.15 24.65 -5.00
CA GLN A 4 -13.41 24.06 -6.11
C GLN A 4 -12.03 23.57 -5.67
N TYR A 5 -11.31 24.38 -4.87
CA TYR A 5 -10.01 24.02 -4.34
C TYR A 5 -10.01 22.71 -3.53
N PHE A 6 -11.01 22.51 -2.66
CA PHE A 6 -11.10 21.25 -1.90
C PHE A 6 -11.39 20.03 -2.77
N LYS A 7 -12.20 20.18 -3.82
CA LYS A 7 -12.42 19.10 -4.79
C LYS A 7 -11.16 18.74 -5.56
N ASP A 8 -10.35 19.74 -5.91
CA ASP A 8 -9.10 19.52 -6.63
C ASP A 8 -8.07 18.79 -5.74
N LEU A 9 -7.96 19.17 -4.46
CA LEU A 9 -7.15 18.46 -3.48
C LEU A 9 -7.63 17.02 -3.26
N GLU A 10 -8.94 16.81 -3.08
CA GLU A 10 -9.53 15.47 -2.92
C GLU A 10 -9.13 14.57 -4.10
N ARG A 11 -9.30 15.06 -5.33
CA ARG A 11 -8.92 14.33 -6.54
C ARG A 11 -7.43 14.05 -6.60
N GLN A 12 -6.59 15.03 -6.26
CA GLN A 12 -5.14 14.87 -6.25
C GLN A 12 -4.72 13.73 -5.30
N TYR A 13 -5.14 13.78 -4.03
CA TYR A 13 -4.75 12.77 -3.04
C TYR A 13 -5.34 11.39 -3.33
N LYS A 14 -6.59 11.34 -3.80
CA LYS A 14 -7.22 10.07 -4.20
C LYS A 14 -6.48 9.41 -5.36
N ASN A 15 -6.14 10.18 -6.39
CA ASN A 15 -5.41 9.66 -7.54
C ASN A 15 -4.00 9.23 -7.16
N GLU A 16 -3.29 10.04 -6.36
CA GLU A 16 -1.94 9.68 -5.93
C GLU A 16 -1.92 8.39 -5.11
N LEU A 17 -2.87 8.23 -4.18
CA LEU A 17 -3.00 7.01 -3.40
C LEU A 17 -3.29 5.80 -4.29
N LEU A 18 -4.34 5.88 -5.12
CA LEU A 18 -4.89 4.71 -5.82
C LEU A 18 -4.17 4.35 -7.11
N LEU A 19 -3.52 5.33 -7.78
CA LEU A 19 -2.89 5.13 -9.08
C LEU A 19 -1.36 5.05 -8.98
N ASN A 20 -0.75 5.56 -7.90
CA ASN A 20 0.71 5.57 -7.74
C ASN A 20 1.18 4.79 -6.50
N VAL A 21 0.78 5.23 -5.29
CA VAL A 21 1.35 4.69 -4.05
C VAL A 21 0.95 3.23 -3.81
N ILE A 22 -0.34 2.90 -3.84
CA ILE A 22 -0.79 1.53 -3.57
C ILE A 22 -0.30 0.53 -4.63
N PRO A 23 -0.36 0.85 -5.94
CA PRO A 23 0.24 -0.01 -6.96
C PRO A 23 1.74 -0.27 -6.76
N PHE A 24 2.51 0.71 -6.29
CA PHE A 24 3.93 0.51 -5.97
C PHE A 24 4.13 -0.58 -4.90
N TRP A 25 3.39 -0.50 -3.79
CA TRP A 25 3.49 -1.51 -2.72
C TRP A 25 2.99 -2.88 -3.17
N GLN A 26 1.87 -2.96 -3.89
CA GLN A 26 1.37 -4.23 -4.44
C GLN A 26 2.41 -4.92 -5.34
N LYS A 27 3.11 -4.14 -6.18
CA LYS A 27 4.07 -4.67 -7.15
C LYS A 27 5.42 -5.05 -6.54
N HIS A 28 5.94 -4.25 -5.61
CA HIS A 28 7.35 -4.33 -5.22
C HIS A 28 7.60 -4.91 -3.84
N SER A 29 6.62 -4.84 -2.94
CA SER A 29 6.85 -5.21 -1.54
C SER A 29 6.50 -6.66 -1.22
N LYS A 30 5.62 -7.33 -1.97
CA LYS A 30 5.14 -8.67 -1.59
C LYS A 30 6.27 -9.71 -1.70
N ASP A 31 6.63 -10.31 -0.57
CA ASP A 31 7.55 -11.47 -0.55
C ASP A 31 6.75 -12.74 -0.79
N SER A 32 6.78 -13.24 -2.03
CA SER A 32 5.97 -14.40 -2.42
C SER A 32 6.52 -15.73 -1.92
N ASP A 33 7.78 -15.77 -1.46
CA ASP A 33 8.45 -17.01 -1.06
C ASP A 33 8.28 -17.29 0.43
N TYR A 34 8.36 -16.24 1.27
CA TYR A 34 8.38 -16.39 2.73
C TYR A 34 7.26 -15.65 3.47
N GLY A 35 6.31 -15.04 2.76
CA GLY A 35 5.25 -14.24 3.38
C GLY A 35 5.75 -12.88 3.87
N GLY A 36 4.81 -11.98 4.18
CA GLY A 36 5.12 -10.60 4.57
C GLY A 36 5.63 -9.74 3.41
N TYR A 37 6.34 -8.67 3.75
CA TYR A 37 6.70 -7.61 2.80
C TYR A 37 8.15 -7.13 2.93
N PHE A 38 8.79 -6.86 1.79
CA PHE A 38 10.01 -6.07 1.70
C PHE A 38 9.70 -4.58 1.83
N THR A 39 10.36 -3.93 2.78
CA THR A 39 10.21 -2.49 3.03
C THR A 39 11.43 -1.67 2.65
N CYS A 40 12.57 -2.33 2.48
CA CYS A 40 13.81 -1.74 1.97
C CYS A 40 13.81 -1.75 0.45
N LEU A 41 13.02 -0.84 -0.12
CA LEU A 41 12.83 -0.67 -1.55
C LEU A 41 13.54 0.59 -2.05
N GLY A 42 14.34 0.46 -3.10
CA GLY A 42 14.95 1.58 -3.79
C GLY A 42 13.91 2.41 -4.57
N ARG A 43 14.37 3.50 -5.19
CA ARG A 43 13.52 4.43 -5.95
C ARG A 43 12.64 3.74 -7.00
N TYR A 44 13.12 2.65 -7.60
CA TYR A 44 12.41 1.91 -8.64
C TYR A 44 11.79 0.59 -8.13
N GLY A 45 11.72 0.41 -6.81
CA GLY A 45 11.13 -0.77 -6.18
C GLY A 45 12.02 -2.01 -6.18
N ASN A 46 13.33 -1.85 -6.43
CA ASN A 46 14.30 -2.93 -6.23
C ASN A 46 14.54 -3.15 -4.73
N VAL A 47 14.47 -4.39 -4.29
CA VAL A 47 14.79 -4.78 -2.91
C VAL A 47 16.30 -4.64 -2.70
N PHE A 48 16.73 -3.92 -1.66
CA PHE A 48 18.15 -3.80 -1.29
C PHE A 48 18.47 -4.40 0.08
N ASP A 49 17.45 -4.78 0.85
CA ASP A 49 17.57 -5.53 2.11
C ASP A 49 16.28 -6.36 2.30
N THR A 50 16.42 -7.57 2.82
CA THR A 50 15.33 -8.55 2.99
C THR A 50 14.80 -8.64 4.42
N ASP A 51 15.40 -7.94 5.38
CA ASP A 51 14.93 -7.95 6.77
C ASP A 51 13.50 -7.41 6.89
N LYS A 52 12.71 -8.09 7.74
CA LYS A 52 11.30 -7.77 7.96
C LYS A 52 11.09 -7.00 9.26
N PHE A 53 11.03 -5.68 9.15
CA PHE A 53 10.72 -4.81 10.28
C PHE A 53 9.25 -4.97 10.71
N ILE A 54 9.02 -5.64 11.84
CA ILE A 54 7.67 -6.04 12.31
C ILE A 54 6.67 -4.89 12.37
N TRP A 55 7.10 -3.69 12.78
CA TRP A 55 6.22 -2.50 12.77
C TRP A 55 5.71 -2.16 11.38
N LEU A 56 6.55 -2.29 10.35
CA LEU A 56 6.16 -2.00 8.98
C LEU A 56 5.30 -3.13 8.39
N GLN A 57 5.52 -4.38 8.80
CA GLN A 57 4.64 -5.51 8.46
C GLN A 57 3.21 -5.25 8.94
N ALA A 58 3.05 -4.96 10.23
CA ALA A 58 1.74 -4.69 10.83
C ALA A 58 1.06 -3.48 10.21
N ARG A 59 1.80 -2.40 9.93
CA ARG A 59 1.26 -1.18 9.29
C ARG A 59 0.79 -1.45 7.86
N GLN A 60 1.52 -2.25 7.09
CA GLN A 60 1.13 -2.58 5.72
C GLN A 60 -0.11 -3.49 5.69
N ALA A 61 -0.18 -4.50 6.55
CA ALA A 61 -1.37 -5.33 6.69
C ALA A 61 -2.61 -4.50 7.11
N TRP A 62 -2.43 -3.59 8.07
CA TRP A 62 -3.47 -2.65 8.50
C TRP A 62 -3.90 -1.69 7.38
N MET A 63 -2.95 -1.15 6.61
CA MET A 63 -3.22 -0.24 5.49
C MET A 63 -4.10 -0.93 4.44
N PHE A 64 -3.72 -2.12 3.99
CA PHE A 64 -4.51 -2.87 3.00
C PHE A 64 -5.87 -3.32 3.54
N SER A 65 -5.95 -3.73 4.81
CA SER A 65 -7.23 -4.02 5.48
C SER A 65 -8.13 -2.78 5.53
N THR A 66 -7.55 -1.61 5.77
CA THR A 66 -8.28 -0.33 5.83
C THR A 66 -8.78 0.08 4.45
N LEU A 67 -7.97 -0.07 3.40
CA LEU A 67 -8.40 0.17 2.01
C LEU A 67 -9.57 -0.74 1.63
N PHE A 68 -9.46 -2.04 1.91
CA PHE A 68 -10.51 -3.02 1.64
C PHE A 68 -11.82 -2.68 2.36
N ASN A 69 -11.75 -2.24 3.62
CA ASN A 69 -12.93 -2.00 4.43
C ASN A 69 -13.56 -0.63 4.24
N LYS A 70 -12.77 0.40 3.91
CA LYS A 70 -13.24 1.80 3.92
C LYS A 70 -13.23 2.48 2.55
N VAL A 71 -12.51 1.94 1.57
CA VAL A 71 -12.40 2.55 0.23
C VAL A 71 -13.16 1.72 -0.80
N GLU A 72 -12.78 0.45 -0.97
CA GLU A 72 -13.39 -0.44 -1.96
C GLU A 72 -13.06 -1.91 -1.63
N LYS A 73 -14.01 -2.82 -1.86
CA LYS A 73 -13.84 -4.26 -1.62
C LYS A 73 -13.09 -4.93 -2.78
N LYS A 74 -11.79 -4.62 -2.93
CA LYS A 74 -10.91 -5.27 -3.91
C LYS A 74 -10.21 -6.50 -3.32
N ASP A 75 -10.39 -7.65 -3.95
CA ASP A 75 -9.79 -8.92 -3.50
C ASP A 75 -8.27 -8.86 -3.41
N GLU A 76 -7.62 -8.13 -4.33
CA GLU A 76 -6.17 -7.91 -4.30
C GLU A 76 -5.69 -7.24 -3.00
N TRP A 77 -6.48 -6.30 -2.45
CA TRP A 77 -6.13 -5.63 -1.20
C TRP A 77 -6.34 -6.55 0.00
N LEU A 78 -7.40 -7.36 -0.01
CA LEU A 78 -7.59 -8.37 1.02
C LEU A 78 -6.46 -9.41 0.99
N ALA A 79 -6.07 -9.88 -0.19
CA ALA A 79 -4.96 -10.80 -0.37
C ALA A 79 -3.63 -10.19 0.14
N MET A 80 -3.36 -8.92 -0.15
CA MET A 80 -2.19 -8.23 0.40
C MET A 80 -2.23 -8.13 1.92
N ALA A 81 -3.40 -7.85 2.52
CA ALA A 81 -3.54 -7.80 3.97
C ALA A 81 -3.31 -9.16 4.65
N MET A 82 -3.88 -10.23 4.09
CA MET A 82 -3.71 -11.60 4.60
C MET A 82 -2.29 -12.13 4.43
N HIS A 83 -1.56 -11.68 3.41
CA HIS A 83 -0.20 -12.15 3.12
C HIS A 83 0.83 -11.80 4.20
N GLY A 84 0.59 -10.75 5.00
CA GLY A 84 1.47 -10.35 6.10
C GLY A 84 0.88 -10.59 7.49
N ALA A 85 -0.24 -11.31 7.59
CA ALA A 85 -0.95 -11.61 8.84
C ALA A 85 -0.62 -13.00 9.38
#